data_AF-A0A2A6BLX0-F1
#
_entry.id   AF-A0A2A6BLX0-F1
#
_cell.length_a   1.000
_cell.length_b   1.000
_cell.length_c   1.000
_cell.angle_alpha   90.00
_cell.angle_beta   90.00
_cell.angle_gamma   90.00
#
_symmetry.space_group_name_H-M   'P 1'
#
loop_
_entity.id
_entity.type
_entity.pdbx_description
1 polymer ?
#
loop_
_entity_poly.entity_id
_entity_poly.type
_entity_poly.pdbx_seq_one_letter_code
_entity_poly.pdbx_strand_id
1 'polypeptide(L)'
;MSLAEELLADLDDVDEEMEESEVKEEEDTIVEAAEEEPLPDTTKYTNVNEVAKLASSDIYQELIKKMEAELNRDADDTIVVCTPLESDPQYRLIVQLSALASQIDNEVFVIHKFVRDKYERRFPELETLVPHHLDYMAAVKLLGNDINTKGQNKELLSQILAPATCIVISVTASTTQGKALENEELASIQEACSLAERLRQDRMSMFQLVQLRMSLIAPNLVALLGAETAAALVAQAGGLAPLARMPACNIQVLGAQKRALAGFSSANSMPHAGILWHTNIVQTLPPDIRKNVVKILANKTALAARPDSQHQAPDGNIGKLQLEKVQYRIEKLIEPPQVKNNKALPKPLDKASKKRGGRRVRKMKERLGMTDMRKKANRMNFGELEEDIMQERLGYGVGQLKQGGPSTGRIRMGVVDEKTRVKMSKTLQRTMEKQKGIGGGTSIRSKVSGTASSVSFTPVQGLEIVNPNIKKDDDSGTKSTYFSSTSSFLNIRRPKAKDEI
;
A
#
# COMPACT_ATOMS: atom_id res chain seq x y z
N MET A 1 -31.89 24.55 -6.92
CA MET A 1 -31.39 24.14 -5.62
C MET A 1 -31.97 25.07 -4.59
N SER A 2 -32.93 24.58 -3.82
CA SER A 2 -33.17 25.10 -2.48
C SER A 2 -31.90 24.88 -1.64
N LEU A 3 -31.64 25.71 -0.63
CA LEU A 3 -30.49 25.54 0.28
C LEU A 3 -30.49 24.13 0.93
N ALA A 4 -31.67 23.55 1.09
CA ALA A 4 -31.85 22.16 1.54
C ALA A 4 -31.45 21.11 0.50
N GLU A 5 -31.62 21.37 -0.81
CA GLU A 5 -31.14 20.46 -1.88
C GLU A 5 -29.63 20.56 -2.09
N GLU A 6 -29.04 21.73 -1.80
CA GLU A 6 -27.58 21.92 -1.84
C GLU A 6 -26.92 21.25 -0.62
N LEU A 7 -27.51 21.37 0.57
CA LEU A 7 -27.06 20.65 1.76
C LEU A 7 -27.27 19.12 1.67
N LEU A 8 -28.34 18.66 1.03
CA LEU A 8 -28.53 17.22 0.79
C LEU A 8 -27.53 16.68 -0.24
N ALA A 9 -27.21 17.46 -1.28
CA ALA A 9 -26.16 17.09 -2.22
C ALA A 9 -24.78 17.07 -1.55
N ASP A 10 -24.50 18.01 -0.64
CA ASP A 10 -23.25 18.01 0.14
C ASP A 10 -23.18 16.86 1.16
N LEU A 11 -24.32 16.36 1.68
CA LEU A 11 -24.37 15.17 2.54
C LEU A 11 -24.23 13.86 1.76
N ASP A 12 -24.90 13.75 0.60
CA ASP A 12 -24.77 12.61 -0.30
C ASP A 12 -23.34 12.53 -0.89
N ASP A 13 -22.70 13.68 -1.18
CA ASP A 13 -21.29 13.74 -1.62
C ASP A 13 -20.30 13.30 -0.51
N VAL A 14 -20.63 13.49 0.77
CA VAL A 14 -19.79 13.05 1.90
C VAL A 14 -19.95 11.54 2.17
N ASP A 15 -21.16 11.01 2.04
CA ASP A 15 -21.41 9.57 2.17
C ASP A 15 -20.77 8.79 1.00
N GLU A 16 -20.81 9.32 -0.23
CA GLU A 16 -20.08 8.73 -1.39
C GLU A 16 -18.56 8.89 -1.25
N GLU A 17 -18.04 9.98 -0.67
CA GLU A 17 -16.61 10.10 -0.36
C GLU A 17 -16.16 9.11 0.73
N MET A 18 -17.03 8.78 1.69
CA MET A 18 -16.78 7.72 2.68
C MET A 18 -16.83 6.32 2.06
N GLU A 19 -17.84 5.99 1.24
CA GLU A 19 -17.92 4.70 0.56
C GLU A 19 -16.79 4.52 -0.49
N GLU A 20 -16.41 5.58 -1.22
CA GLU A 20 -15.27 5.52 -2.15
C GLU A 20 -13.90 5.51 -1.45
N SER A 21 -13.81 5.97 -0.20
CA SER A 21 -12.61 5.81 0.61
C SER A 21 -12.43 4.36 1.11
N GLU A 22 -13.51 3.58 1.19
CA GLU A 22 -13.47 2.16 1.55
C GLU A 22 -13.07 1.25 0.37
N VAL A 23 -13.28 1.67 -0.89
CA VAL A 23 -13.02 0.85 -2.10
C VAL A 23 -11.66 1.13 -2.76
N LYS A 24 -10.95 2.20 -2.37
CA LYS A 24 -9.68 2.55 -3.02
C LYS A 24 -8.50 1.89 -2.30
N GLU A 25 -7.91 0.92 -2.99
CA GLU A 25 -6.53 0.50 -2.76
C GLU A 25 -5.63 1.70 -3.01
N GLU A 26 -5.38 2.47 -1.96
CA GLU A 26 -4.24 3.36 -1.88
C GLU A 26 -3.00 2.47 -1.97
N GLU A 27 -2.45 2.33 -3.19
CA GLU A 27 -1.05 2.02 -3.38
C GLU A 27 -0.22 3.21 -2.86
N ASP A 28 -0.26 3.40 -1.54
CA ASP A 28 0.80 4.08 -0.84
C ASP A 28 2.04 3.23 -1.09
N THR A 29 2.86 3.71 -2.01
CA THR A 29 4.22 3.25 -2.19
C THR A 29 4.91 3.56 -0.87
N ILE A 30 5.06 2.52 -0.05
CA ILE A 30 5.80 2.58 1.20
C ILE A 30 7.22 2.92 0.82
N VAL A 31 7.58 4.19 0.98
CA VAL A 31 8.96 4.59 1.13
C VAL A 31 9.33 4.12 2.54
N GLU A 32 9.74 2.85 2.64
CA GLU A 32 10.57 2.40 3.75
C GLU A 32 11.86 3.22 3.66
N ALA A 33 11.85 4.40 4.26
CA ALA A 33 13.06 5.12 4.62
C ALA A 33 13.69 4.41 5.83
N ALA A 34 14.00 3.13 5.66
CA ALA A 34 15.12 2.56 6.38
C ALA A 34 16.34 3.04 5.59
N GLU A 35 17.16 3.87 6.22
CA GLU A 35 18.48 4.20 5.71
C GLU A 35 19.25 2.87 5.57
N GLU A 36 19.19 2.25 4.39
CA GLU A 36 20.05 1.12 4.06
C GLU A 36 21.48 1.66 4.08
N GLU A 37 22.20 1.39 5.18
CA GLU A 37 23.62 1.71 5.24
C GLU A 37 24.32 1.11 4.02
N PRO A 38 25.23 1.85 3.36
CA PRO A 38 25.92 1.36 2.18
C PRO A 38 26.69 0.09 2.54
N LEU A 39 26.18 -1.04 2.03
CA LEU A 39 26.74 -2.35 2.26
C LEU A 39 28.20 -2.39 1.84
N PRO A 40 29.09 -3.00 2.64
CA PRO A 40 30.50 -3.13 2.28
C PRO A 40 30.67 -3.86 0.94
N ASP A 41 31.65 -3.44 0.13
CA ASP A 41 32.00 -4.12 -1.12
C ASP A 41 32.52 -5.53 -0.83
N THR A 42 31.66 -6.53 -1.06
CA THR A 42 31.87 -7.94 -0.76
C THR A 42 32.77 -8.66 -1.77
N THR A 43 33.02 -8.05 -2.93
CA THR A 43 33.80 -8.63 -4.05
C THR A 43 35.29 -8.81 -3.76
N LYS A 44 35.80 -8.19 -2.69
CA LYS A 44 37.23 -8.26 -2.31
C LYS A 44 37.56 -9.44 -1.40
N TYR A 45 36.57 -10.06 -0.77
CA TYR A 45 36.77 -11.09 0.24
C TYR A 45 36.62 -12.49 -0.35
N THR A 46 37.53 -13.38 -0.02
CA THR A 46 37.48 -14.78 -0.43
C THR A 46 36.72 -15.64 0.59
N ASN A 47 36.89 -15.36 1.88
CA ASN A 47 36.31 -16.12 2.98
C ASN A 47 35.08 -15.45 3.58
N VAL A 48 34.14 -16.26 4.05
CA VAL A 48 32.89 -15.79 4.68
C VAL A 48 33.15 -15.15 6.03
N ASN A 49 34.07 -15.72 6.82
CA ASN A 49 34.38 -15.28 8.18
C ASN A 49 34.98 -13.86 8.26
N GLU A 50 35.52 -13.34 7.14
CA GLU A 50 36.00 -11.96 7.05
C GLU A 50 34.86 -10.95 6.92
N VAL A 51 33.76 -11.40 6.31
CA VAL A 51 32.55 -10.63 6.02
C VAL A 51 31.54 -10.73 7.18
N ALA A 52 31.31 -11.96 7.67
CA ALA A 52 30.42 -12.28 8.78
C ALA A 52 31.23 -12.43 10.08
N LYS A 53 31.24 -11.40 10.92
CA LYS A 53 32.04 -11.32 12.16
C LYS A 53 31.22 -11.59 13.42
N LEU A 54 29.90 -11.58 13.36
CA LEU A 54 29.07 -11.70 14.55
C LEU A 54 29.04 -13.14 15.06
N ALA A 55 29.01 -14.14 14.17
CA ALA A 55 29.10 -15.55 14.56
C ALA A 55 30.39 -15.90 15.33
N SER A 56 31.50 -15.20 15.06
CA SER A 56 32.78 -15.39 15.75
C SER A 56 32.94 -14.54 17.01
N SER A 57 32.01 -13.64 17.30
CA SER A 57 32.04 -12.79 18.48
C SER A 57 31.76 -13.58 19.77
N ASP A 58 32.56 -13.35 20.80
CA ASP A 58 32.38 -13.97 22.12
C ASP A 58 31.01 -13.62 22.72
N ILE A 59 30.54 -12.38 22.50
CA ILE A 59 29.24 -11.88 22.98
C ILE A 59 28.09 -12.72 22.40
N TYR A 60 28.18 -13.05 21.12
CA TYR A 60 27.17 -13.87 20.43
C TYR A 60 27.10 -15.27 21.04
N GLN A 61 28.26 -15.91 21.20
CA GLN A 61 28.34 -17.26 21.74
C GLN A 61 27.87 -17.34 23.19
N GLU A 62 28.20 -16.34 24.02
CA GLU A 62 27.72 -16.27 25.40
C GLU A 62 26.19 -16.10 25.47
N LEU A 63 25.62 -15.21 24.66
CA LEU A 63 24.18 -14.94 24.65
C LEU A 63 23.38 -16.15 24.15
N ILE A 64 23.89 -16.87 23.14
CA ILE A 64 23.25 -18.09 22.65
C ILE A 64 23.30 -19.20 23.69
N LYS A 65 24.44 -19.42 24.35
CA LYS A 65 24.54 -20.41 25.42
C LYS A 65 23.56 -20.12 26.55
N LYS A 66 23.39 -18.84 26.93
CA LYS A 66 22.40 -18.42 27.93
C LYS A 66 20.96 -18.65 27.44
N MET A 67 20.67 -18.35 26.18
CA MET A 67 19.37 -18.57 25.56
C MET A 67 19.00 -20.05 25.48
N GLU A 68 19.93 -20.91 25.04
CA GLU A 68 19.75 -22.37 25.03
C GLU A 68 19.52 -22.91 26.44
N ALA A 69 20.24 -22.39 27.45
CA ALA A 69 20.04 -22.79 28.83
C ALA A 69 18.63 -22.43 29.35
N GLU A 70 18.10 -21.26 28.96
CA GLU A 70 16.75 -20.81 29.33
C GLU A 70 15.64 -21.55 28.55
N LEU A 71 15.90 -21.95 27.30
CA LEU A 71 14.96 -22.77 26.52
C LEU A 71 14.88 -24.21 27.05
N ASN A 72 16.01 -24.75 27.51
CA ASN A 72 16.08 -26.11 28.09
C ASN A 72 15.60 -26.17 29.55
N ARG A 73 15.23 -25.03 30.15
CA ARG A 73 14.74 -24.99 31.52
C ARG A 73 13.31 -25.55 31.59
N ASP A 74 13.06 -26.40 32.59
CA ASP A 74 11.75 -27.04 32.77
C ASP A 74 10.62 -26.00 32.97
N ALA A 75 9.46 -26.27 32.37
CA ALA A 75 8.30 -25.36 32.37
C ALA A 75 7.66 -25.14 33.76
N ASP A 76 7.98 -25.99 34.74
CA ASP A 76 7.40 -26.00 36.09
C ASP A 76 8.12 -25.07 37.08
N ASP A 77 9.28 -24.52 36.70
CA ASP A 77 9.97 -23.50 37.49
C ASP A 77 9.16 -22.19 37.43
N THR A 78 8.37 -21.92 38.46
CA THR A 78 7.68 -20.64 38.61
C THR A 78 8.70 -19.51 38.64
N ILE A 79 8.67 -18.68 37.61
CA ILE A 79 9.58 -17.56 37.47
C ILE A 79 9.17 -16.50 38.46
N VAL A 80 10.05 -16.27 39.44
CA VAL A 80 9.93 -15.16 40.36
C VAL A 80 10.45 -13.92 39.63
N VAL A 81 9.52 -13.09 39.17
CA VAL A 81 9.80 -11.76 38.63
C VAL A 81 10.14 -10.85 39.80
N CYS A 82 11.35 -10.29 39.84
CA CYS A 82 11.69 -9.33 40.88
C CYS A 82 11.18 -7.94 40.46
N THR A 83 10.51 -7.25 41.38
CA THR A 83 10.17 -5.84 41.16
C THR A 83 11.42 -5.02 41.51
N PRO A 84 12.00 -4.15 40.63
CA PRO A 84 11.56 -3.68 39.30
C PRO A 84 11.97 -4.55 38.10
N LEU A 85 11.05 -4.67 37.11
CA LEU A 85 11.19 -5.49 35.90
C LEU A 85 12.46 -5.18 35.06
N GLU A 86 12.89 -3.93 35.02
CA GLU A 86 14.08 -3.51 34.25
C GLU A 86 15.39 -4.06 34.85
N SER A 87 15.39 -4.38 36.14
CA SER A 87 16.54 -4.96 36.84
C SER A 87 16.58 -6.49 36.75
N ASP A 88 15.51 -7.11 36.24
CA ASP A 88 15.44 -8.56 36.13
C ASP A 88 16.48 -9.07 35.12
N PRO A 89 17.26 -10.10 35.50
CA PRO A 89 18.26 -10.68 34.59
C PRO A 89 17.61 -11.25 33.33
N GLN A 90 16.38 -11.75 33.44
CA GLN A 90 15.61 -12.29 32.33
C GLN A 90 15.17 -11.20 31.35
N TYR A 91 14.66 -10.07 31.85
CA TYR A 91 14.28 -8.95 30.99
C TYR A 91 15.48 -8.40 30.24
N ARG A 92 16.61 -8.23 30.94
CA ARG A 92 17.87 -7.79 30.34
C ARG A 92 18.38 -8.75 29.26
N LEU A 93 18.30 -10.06 29.50
CA LEU A 93 18.65 -11.06 28.50
C LEU A 93 17.79 -10.91 27.25
N ILE A 94 16.48 -10.74 27.38
CA ILE A 94 15.57 -10.61 26.24
C ILE A 94 15.83 -9.35 25.44
N VAL A 95 16.09 -8.22 26.10
CA VAL A 95 16.49 -6.98 25.43
C VAL A 95 17.79 -7.19 24.64
N GLN A 96 18.79 -7.84 25.24
CA GLN A 96 20.06 -8.17 24.55
C GLN A 96 19.85 -9.10 23.36
N LEU A 97 19.03 -10.15 23.51
CA LEU A 97 18.67 -11.07 22.42
C LEU A 97 17.91 -10.35 21.31
N SER A 98 17.03 -9.39 21.63
CA SER A 98 16.30 -8.62 20.62
C SER A 98 17.21 -7.71 19.80
N ALA A 99 18.21 -7.08 20.45
CA ALA A 99 19.23 -6.30 19.76
C ALA A 99 20.12 -7.19 18.88
N LEU A 100 20.50 -8.36 19.39
CA LEU A 100 21.29 -9.33 18.66
C LEU A 100 20.52 -9.92 17.47
N ALA A 101 19.21 -10.12 17.59
CA ALA A 101 18.35 -10.57 16.50
C ALA A 101 18.38 -9.59 15.30
N SER A 102 18.31 -8.28 15.56
CA SER A 102 18.47 -7.27 14.50
C SER A 102 19.85 -7.30 13.85
N GLN A 103 20.90 -7.57 14.63
CA GLN A 103 22.26 -7.72 14.09
C GLN A 103 22.41 -8.99 13.23
N ILE A 104 21.76 -10.10 13.62
CA ILE A 104 21.68 -11.32 12.80
C ILE A 104 21.00 -11.02 11.47
N ASP A 105 19.87 -10.30 11.48
CA ASP A 105 19.11 -9.99 10.26
C ASP A 105 19.97 -9.14 9.29
N ASN A 106 20.77 -8.20 9.82
CA ASN A 106 21.75 -7.44 9.04
C ASN A 106 22.88 -8.33 8.50
N GLU A 107 23.43 -9.23 9.31
CA GLU A 107 24.51 -10.12 8.88
C GLU A 107 24.03 -11.12 7.81
N VAL A 108 22.82 -11.66 7.94
CA VAL A 108 22.16 -12.49 6.91
C VAL A 108 22.07 -11.75 5.58
N PHE A 109 21.76 -10.45 5.62
CA PHE A 109 21.71 -9.63 4.41
C PHE A 109 23.11 -9.42 3.78
N VAL A 110 24.15 -9.22 4.59
CA VAL A 110 25.53 -9.14 4.11
C VAL A 110 25.99 -10.48 3.52
N ILE A 111 25.66 -11.61 4.15
CA ILE A 111 25.97 -12.96 3.64
C ILE A 111 25.24 -13.21 2.33
N HIS A 112 23.96 -12.85 2.24
CA HIS A 112 23.20 -12.94 0.99
C HIS A 112 23.87 -12.14 -0.14
N LYS A 113 24.33 -10.91 0.13
CA LYS A 113 25.08 -10.09 -0.83
C LYS A 113 26.35 -10.81 -1.31
N PHE A 114 27.13 -11.38 -0.38
CA PHE A 114 28.34 -12.15 -0.69
C PHE A 114 28.06 -13.38 -1.56
N VAL A 115 27.04 -14.17 -1.20
CA VAL A 115 26.64 -15.36 -1.97
C VAL A 115 26.16 -14.96 -3.36
N ARG A 116 25.34 -13.91 -3.46
CA ARG A 116 24.85 -13.39 -4.72
C ARG A 116 25.98 -12.97 -5.65
N ASP A 117 26.88 -12.10 -5.18
CA ASP A 117 27.96 -11.55 -6.03
C ASP A 117 28.87 -12.67 -6.60
N LYS A 118 29.09 -13.75 -5.82
CA LYS A 118 29.85 -14.92 -6.30
C LYS A 118 29.04 -15.82 -7.21
N TYR A 119 27.79 -16.09 -6.87
CA TYR A 119 26.92 -17.02 -7.62
C TYR A 119 26.35 -16.41 -8.91
N GLU A 120 26.37 -15.09 -9.06
CA GLU A 120 25.97 -14.37 -10.29
C GLU A 120 26.73 -14.87 -11.53
N ARG A 121 28.02 -15.24 -11.37
CA ARG A 121 28.83 -15.82 -12.46
C ARG A 121 28.28 -17.16 -12.96
N ARG A 122 27.61 -17.92 -12.07
CA ARG A 122 27.03 -19.24 -12.38
C ARG A 122 25.59 -19.14 -12.84
N PHE A 123 24.76 -18.40 -12.12
CA PHE A 123 23.34 -18.29 -12.42
C PHE A 123 22.83 -16.87 -12.11
N PRO A 124 23.01 -15.91 -13.04
CA PRO A 124 22.72 -14.49 -12.81
C PRO A 124 21.21 -14.21 -12.67
N GLU A 125 20.38 -15.01 -13.34
CA GLU A 125 18.92 -14.84 -13.34
C GLU A 125 18.30 -15.15 -11.97
N LEU A 126 18.95 -15.96 -11.12
CA LEU A 126 18.37 -16.43 -9.85
C LEU A 126 17.99 -15.29 -8.90
N GLU A 127 18.77 -14.21 -8.86
CA GLU A 127 18.48 -13.04 -8.01
C GLU A 127 17.10 -12.45 -8.34
N THR A 128 16.82 -12.30 -9.64
CA THR A 128 15.54 -11.73 -10.11
C THR A 128 14.35 -12.65 -9.84
N LEU A 129 14.59 -13.96 -9.76
CA LEU A 129 13.54 -14.96 -9.58
C LEU A 129 13.15 -15.14 -8.12
N VAL A 130 14.13 -15.09 -7.22
CA VAL A 130 13.97 -15.35 -5.79
C VAL A 130 14.38 -14.11 -5.00
N PRO A 131 13.44 -13.21 -4.65
CA PRO A 131 13.78 -11.99 -3.92
C PRO A 131 14.03 -12.23 -2.41
N HIS A 132 13.58 -13.36 -1.85
CA HIS A 132 13.75 -13.64 -0.44
C HIS A 132 15.15 -14.19 -0.15
N HIS A 133 15.90 -13.53 0.74
CA HIS A 133 17.31 -13.84 1.03
C HIS A 133 17.56 -15.29 1.46
N LEU A 134 16.79 -15.77 2.46
CA LEU A 134 16.94 -17.13 2.98
C LEU A 134 16.61 -18.21 1.94
N ASP A 135 15.55 -18.02 1.16
CA ASP A 135 15.16 -18.97 0.11
C ASP A 135 16.16 -18.98 -1.04
N TYR A 136 16.74 -17.82 -1.39
CA TYR A 136 17.83 -17.72 -2.35
C TYR A 136 19.04 -18.54 -1.91
N MET A 137 19.53 -18.36 -0.68
CA MET A 137 20.69 -19.09 -0.17
C MET A 137 20.44 -20.60 -0.09
N ALA A 138 19.24 -21.01 0.30
CA ALA A 138 18.87 -22.41 0.36
C ALA A 138 18.75 -23.03 -1.05
N ALA A 139 18.22 -22.28 -2.03
CA ALA A 139 18.20 -22.68 -3.43
C ALA A 139 19.63 -22.80 -4.02
N VAL A 140 20.52 -21.84 -3.74
CA VAL A 140 21.93 -21.89 -4.15
C VAL A 140 22.63 -23.13 -3.58
N LYS A 141 22.39 -23.44 -2.30
CA LYS A 141 22.97 -24.61 -1.64
C LYS A 141 22.51 -25.92 -2.29
N LEU A 142 21.24 -26.02 -2.69
CA LEU A 142 20.72 -27.19 -3.40
C LEU A 142 21.28 -27.33 -4.82
N LEU A 143 21.26 -26.24 -5.60
CA LEU A 143 21.66 -26.22 -7.01
C LEU A 143 23.17 -26.42 -7.18
N GLY A 144 23.99 -25.66 -6.45
CA GLY A 144 25.44 -25.68 -6.58
C GLY A 144 25.90 -25.44 -8.02
N ASN A 145 26.84 -26.27 -8.49
CA ASN A 145 27.31 -26.23 -9.89
C ASN A 145 26.38 -27.00 -10.85
N ASP A 146 25.60 -27.98 -10.40
CA ASP A 146 24.83 -28.86 -11.30
C ASP A 146 23.40 -28.36 -11.55
N ILE A 147 23.27 -27.23 -12.25
CA ILE A 147 21.98 -26.58 -12.50
C ILE A 147 21.07 -27.44 -13.38
N ASN A 148 21.61 -28.09 -14.43
CA ASN A 148 20.79 -28.80 -15.42
C ASN A 148 20.09 -30.03 -14.85
N THR A 149 20.74 -30.77 -13.95
CA THR A 149 20.16 -31.98 -13.35
C THR A 149 19.30 -31.62 -12.14
N LYS A 150 19.80 -30.79 -11.22
CA LYS A 150 19.09 -30.46 -9.98
C LYS A 150 18.01 -29.39 -10.17
N GLY A 151 18.19 -28.47 -11.11
CA GLY A 151 17.21 -27.43 -11.44
C GLY A 151 15.96 -27.97 -12.16
N GLN A 152 16.06 -29.13 -12.80
CA GLN A 152 14.91 -29.84 -13.40
C GLN A 152 14.15 -30.70 -12.39
N ASN A 153 14.77 -31.05 -11.26
CA ASN A 153 14.14 -31.83 -10.19
C ASN A 153 13.20 -30.96 -9.38
N LYS A 154 11.95 -30.87 -9.84
CA LYS A 154 10.89 -30.10 -9.20
C LYS A 154 10.64 -30.49 -7.74
N GLU A 155 10.79 -31.76 -7.38
CA GLU A 155 10.55 -32.26 -6.02
C GLU A 155 11.50 -31.63 -5.00
N LEU A 156 12.79 -31.55 -5.32
CA LEU A 156 13.81 -30.96 -4.44
C LEU A 156 13.58 -29.46 -4.24
N LEU A 157 13.26 -28.74 -5.33
CA LEU A 157 12.99 -27.30 -5.25
C LEU A 157 11.66 -26.98 -4.55
N SER A 158 10.67 -27.87 -4.66
CA SER A 158 9.35 -27.66 -4.06
C SER A 158 9.32 -27.66 -2.53
N GLN A 159 10.38 -28.19 -1.90
CA GLN A 159 10.53 -28.14 -0.44
C GLN A 159 10.82 -26.72 0.07
N ILE A 160 11.38 -25.86 -0.79
CA ILE A 160 11.83 -24.51 -0.41
C ILE A 160 10.96 -23.45 -1.09
N LEU A 161 10.68 -23.64 -2.37
CA LEU A 161 10.09 -22.63 -3.24
C LEU A 161 8.68 -23.02 -3.68
N ALA A 162 7.86 -22.01 -3.96
CA ALA A 162 6.53 -22.22 -4.49
C ALA A 162 6.57 -22.95 -5.85
N PRO A 163 5.57 -23.77 -6.19
CA PRO A 163 5.56 -24.53 -7.43
C PRO A 163 5.70 -23.67 -8.69
N ALA A 164 5.17 -22.44 -8.67
CA ALA A 164 5.28 -21.48 -9.77
C ALA A 164 6.73 -21.02 -9.98
N THR A 165 7.44 -20.65 -8.91
CA THR A 165 8.85 -20.25 -8.97
C THR A 165 9.74 -21.42 -9.40
N CYS A 166 9.44 -22.66 -9.00
CA CYS A 166 10.18 -23.84 -9.45
C CYS A 166 10.13 -24.02 -10.97
N ILE A 167 8.95 -23.80 -11.59
CA ILE A 167 8.80 -23.91 -13.05
C ILE A 167 9.63 -22.84 -13.73
N VAL A 168 9.54 -21.59 -13.28
CA VAL A 168 10.32 -20.49 -13.87
C VAL A 168 11.82 -20.78 -13.76
N ILE A 169 12.29 -21.22 -12.58
CA ILE A 169 13.69 -21.61 -12.37
C ILE A 169 14.12 -22.74 -13.30
N SER A 170 13.27 -23.76 -13.51
CA SER A 170 13.61 -24.88 -14.41
C SER A 170 13.73 -24.47 -15.88
N VAL A 171 12.89 -23.52 -16.32
CA VAL A 171 12.94 -22.97 -17.69
C VAL A 171 14.19 -22.11 -17.85
N THR A 172 14.43 -21.20 -16.90
CA THR A 172 15.62 -20.35 -16.90
C THR A 172 16.89 -21.17 -16.83
N ALA A 173 16.97 -22.16 -15.92
CA ALA A 173 18.09 -23.07 -15.78
C ALA A 173 18.51 -23.70 -17.12
N SER A 174 17.53 -24.10 -17.94
CA SER A 174 17.77 -24.72 -19.24
C SER A 174 18.32 -23.75 -20.30
N THR A 175 18.10 -22.44 -20.13
CA THR A 175 18.55 -21.39 -21.06
C THR A 175 19.72 -20.56 -20.53
N THR A 176 20.30 -20.94 -19.38
CA THR A 176 21.31 -20.12 -18.71
C THR A 176 22.63 -20.04 -19.45
N GLN A 177 23.20 -18.83 -19.45
CA GLN A 177 24.49 -18.52 -20.09
C GLN A 177 25.67 -18.49 -19.10
N GLY A 178 25.45 -18.91 -17.85
CA GLY A 178 26.47 -18.83 -16.81
C GLY A 178 27.57 -19.89 -16.93
N LYS A 179 28.72 -19.62 -16.31
CA LYS A 179 29.91 -20.49 -16.35
C LYS A 179 30.02 -21.32 -15.08
N ALA A 180 30.60 -22.52 -15.16
CA ALA A 180 30.84 -23.33 -13.96
C ALA A 180 31.84 -22.64 -13.04
N LEU A 181 31.59 -22.66 -11.73
CA LEU A 181 32.48 -22.09 -10.72
C LEU A 181 33.59 -23.07 -10.38
N GLU A 182 34.71 -22.53 -9.90
CA GLU A 182 35.79 -23.33 -9.33
C GLU A 182 35.36 -23.99 -8.01
N ASN A 183 35.94 -25.14 -7.70
CA ASN A 183 35.55 -25.91 -6.51
C ASN A 183 35.84 -25.14 -5.20
N GLU A 184 36.91 -24.34 -5.16
CA GLU A 184 37.24 -23.49 -4.00
C GLU A 184 36.20 -22.37 -3.82
N GLU A 185 35.80 -21.70 -4.91
CA GLU A 185 34.74 -20.69 -4.89
C GLU A 185 33.40 -21.31 -4.44
N LEU A 186 33.06 -22.49 -4.95
CA LEU A 186 31.83 -23.20 -4.57
C LEU A 186 31.84 -23.61 -3.08
N ALA A 187 32.97 -24.11 -2.57
CA ALA A 187 33.10 -24.46 -1.15
C ALA A 187 32.86 -23.23 -0.25
N SER A 188 33.41 -22.06 -0.62
CA SER A 188 33.18 -20.81 0.11
C SER A 188 31.69 -20.39 0.10
N ILE A 189 30.98 -20.63 -0.99
CA ILE A 189 29.53 -20.36 -1.09
C ILE A 189 28.73 -21.33 -0.21
N GLN A 190 29.09 -22.61 -0.21
CA GLN A 190 28.42 -23.62 0.61
C GLN A 190 28.61 -23.36 2.11
N GLU A 191 29.81 -22.93 2.52
CA GLU A 191 30.10 -22.50 3.89
C GLU A 191 29.27 -21.24 4.27
N ALA A 192 29.12 -20.29 3.34
CA ALA A 192 28.29 -19.11 3.56
C ALA A 192 26.82 -19.48 3.79
N CYS A 193 26.28 -20.38 2.96
CA CYS A 193 24.91 -20.86 3.09
C CYS A 193 24.70 -21.66 4.40
N SER A 194 25.67 -22.48 4.84
CA SER A 194 25.56 -23.22 6.10
C SER A 194 25.62 -22.29 7.32
N LEU A 195 26.46 -21.25 7.28
CA LEU A 195 26.51 -20.21 8.31
C LEU A 195 25.16 -19.47 8.38
N ALA A 196 24.60 -19.06 7.25
CA ALA A 196 23.28 -18.42 7.22
C ALA A 196 22.14 -19.30 7.75
N GLU A 197 22.17 -20.62 7.47
CA GLU A 197 21.20 -21.56 8.04
C GLU A 197 21.34 -21.67 9.57
N ARG A 198 22.57 -21.68 10.10
CA ARG A 198 22.81 -21.66 11.55
C ARG A 198 22.25 -20.39 12.18
N LEU A 199 22.55 -19.22 11.62
CA LEU A 199 22.00 -17.94 12.07
C LEU A 199 20.46 -17.93 12.04
N ARG A 200 19.85 -18.56 11.03
CA ARG A 200 18.39 -18.72 10.93
C ARG A 200 17.83 -19.57 12.06
N GLN A 201 18.50 -20.68 12.41
CA GLN A 201 18.09 -21.54 13.53
C GLN A 201 18.20 -20.79 14.86
N ASP A 202 19.32 -20.09 15.09
CA ASP A 202 19.55 -19.28 16.28
C ASP A 202 18.53 -18.12 16.38
N ARG A 203 18.15 -17.52 15.25
CA ARG A 203 17.09 -16.51 15.18
C ARG A 203 15.71 -17.06 15.54
N MET A 204 15.41 -18.30 15.15
CA MET A 204 14.15 -18.98 15.44
C MET A 204 14.06 -19.35 16.93
N SER A 205 15.14 -19.84 17.52
CA SER A 205 15.18 -20.15 18.96
C SER A 205 15.04 -18.88 19.81
N MET A 206 15.65 -17.76 19.40
CA MET A 206 15.41 -16.45 20.03
C MET A 206 13.93 -16.04 19.97
N PHE A 207 13.28 -16.23 18.82
CA PHE A 207 11.87 -15.93 18.66
C PHE A 207 10.99 -16.77 19.60
N GLN A 208 11.28 -18.07 19.72
CA GLN A 208 10.57 -18.96 20.64
C GLN A 208 10.71 -18.51 22.10
N LEU A 209 11.91 -18.14 22.54
CA LEU A 209 12.13 -17.64 23.90
C LEU A 209 11.33 -16.35 24.14
N VAL A 210 11.39 -15.40 23.20
CA VAL A 210 10.62 -14.15 23.28
C VAL A 210 9.13 -14.43 23.34
N GLN A 211 8.61 -15.37 22.55
CA GLN A 211 7.20 -15.77 22.57
C GLN A 211 6.78 -16.31 23.94
N LEU A 212 7.57 -17.21 24.54
CA LEU A 212 7.29 -17.78 25.86
C LEU A 212 7.27 -16.73 26.97
N ARG A 213 8.06 -15.66 26.81
CA ARG A 213 8.19 -14.57 27.80
C ARG A 213 7.41 -13.31 27.43
N MET A 214 6.64 -13.32 26.33
CA MET A 214 5.99 -12.12 25.84
C MET A 214 4.89 -11.62 26.78
N SER A 215 4.23 -12.51 27.52
CA SER A 215 3.23 -12.14 28.53
C SER A 215 3.79 -11.28 29.66
N LEU A 216 5.08 -11.45 29.98
CA LEU A 216 5.78 -10.67 31.00
C LEU A 216 6.23 -9.30 30.45
N ILE A 217 6.63 -9.25 29.18
CA ILE A 217 7.18 -8.04 28.55
C ILE A 217 6.07 -7.10 28.08
N ALA A 218 5.07 -7.64 27.38
CA ALA A 218 4.03 -6.88 26.72
C ALA A 218 2.64 -7.51 26.95
N PRO A 219 2.13 -7.49 28.20
CA PRO A 219 0.87 -8.13 28.55
C PRO A 219 -0.32 -7.57 27.78
N ASN A 220 -0.34 -6.27 27.45
CA ASN A 220 -1.46 -5.67 26.72
C ASN A 220 -1.46 -6.07 25.24
N LEU A 221 -0.31 -6.15 24.59
CA LEU A 221 -0.20 -6.67 23.22
C LEU A 221 -0.59 -8.14 23.13
N VAL A 222 -0.14 -8.97 24.09
CA VAL A 222 -0.51 -10.39 24.14
C VAL A 222 -2.01 -10.57 24.34
N ALA A 223 -2.62 -9.79 25.24
CA ALA A 223 -4.06 -9.84 25.45
C ALA A 223 -4.88 -9.45 24.21
N LEU A 224 -4.32 -8.66 23.29
CA LEU A 224 -5.00 -8.19 22.08
C LEU A 224 -4.78 -9.10 20.86
N LEU A 225 -3.54 -9.52 20.60
CA LEU A 225 -3.16 -10.25 19.38
C LEU A 225 -2.85 -11.74 19.61
N GLY A 226 -2.47 -12.10 20.83
CA GLY A 226 -1.81 -13.38 21.16
C GLY A 226 -0.28 -13.24 21.24
N ALA A 227 0.37 -14.22 21.88
CA ALA A 227 1.82 -14.17 22.14
C ALA A 227 2.67 -14.30 20.88
N GLU A 228 2.27 -15.14 19.93
CA GLU A 228 3.01 -15.39 18.69
C GLU A 228 3.09 -14.15 17.79
N THR A 229 1.93 -13.54 17.55
CA THR A 229 1.77 -12.36 16.70
C THR A 229 2.38 -11.12 17.35
N ALA A 230 2.26 -10.97 18.68
CA ALA A 230 2.94 -9.92 19.43
C ALA A 230 4.46 -10.07 19.36
N ALA A 231 5.01 -11.28 19.54
CA ALA A 231 6.42 -11.58 19.36
C ALA A 231 6.90 -11.24 17.94
N ALA A 232 6.11 -11.59 16.92
CA ALA A 232 6.46 -11.31 15.53
C ALA A 232 6.54 -9.80 15.25
N LEU A 233 5.58 -9.02 15.74
CA LEU A 233 5.60 -7.57 15.57
C LEU A 233 6.75 -6.90 16.31
N VAL A 234 7.02 -7.30 17.55
CA VAL A 234 8.12 -6.76 18.34
C VAL A 234 9.46 -7.11 17.69
N ALA A 235 9.62 -8.35 17.22
CA ALA A 235 10.83 -8.79 16.53
C ALA A 235 11.05 -8.00 15.23
N GLN A 236 10.01 -7.84 14.41
CA GLN A 236 10.10 -7.09 13.15
C GLN A 236 10.36 -5.59 13.36
N ALA A 237 9.83 -5.02 14.45
CA ALA A 237 10.06 -3.62 14.79
C ALA A 237 11.44 -3.35 15.42
N GLY A 238 12.20 -4.39 15.79
CA GLY A 238 13.47 -4.27 16.49
C GLY A 238 13.33 -3.97 17.99
N GLY A 239 12.21 -4.34 18.60
CA GLY A 239 11.92 -4.18 20.03
C GLY A 239 10.63 -3.42 20.34
N LEU A 240 10.31 -3.30 21.63
CA LEU A 240 9.06 -2.70 22.08
C LEU A 240 9.07 -1.16 21.99
N ALA A 241 10.21 -0.54 22.30
CA ALA A 241 10.41 0.90 22.20
C ALA A 241 10.26 1.45 20.76
N PRO A 242 10.89 0.87 19.71
CA PRO A 242 10.63 1.31 18.35
C PRO A 242 9.19 1.05 17.92
N LEU A 243 8.60 -0.10 18.28
CA LEU A 243 7.20 -0.41 17.99
C LEU A 243 6.23 0.64 18.56
N ALA A 244 6.47 1.13 19.78
CA ALA A 244 5.64 2.17 20.40
C ALA A 244 5.72 3.54 19.71
N ARG A 245 6.87 3.85 19.08
CA ARG A 245 7.08 5.08 18.29
C ARG A 245 6.48 4.99 16.89
N MET A 246 6.33 3.79 16.34
CA MET A 246 5.79 3.59 15.00
C MET A 246 4.33 4.08 14.90
N PRO A 247 3.95 4.76 13.82
CA PRO A 247 2.56 5.08 13.55
C PRO A 247 1.79 3.82 13.13
N ALA A 248 0.48 3.82 13.33
CA ALA A 248 -0.38 2.67 13.04
C ALA A 248 -0.35 2.25 11.56
N CYS A 249 -0.19 3.18 10.63
CA CYS A 249 -0.07 2.87 9.19
C CYS A 249 1.17 2.02 8.88
N ASN A 250 2.29 2.26 9.56
CA ASN A 250 3.50 1.44 9.39
C ASN A 250 3.29 0.07 10.04
N ILE A 251 2.67 0.02 11.22
CA ILE A 251 2.38 -1.24 11.93
C ILE A 251 1.47 -2.16 11.11
N GLN A 252 0.55 -1.61 10.32
CA GLN A 252 -0.30 -2.36 9.40
C GLN A 252 0.52 -3.20 8.40
N VAL A 253 1.63 -2.65 7.90
CA VAL A 253 2.40 -3.24 6.81
C VAL A 253 3.68 -3.91 7.30
N LEU A 254 3.93 -3.92 8.61
CA LEU A 254 5.06 -4.64 9.20
C LEU A 254 5.03 -6.12 8.81
N GLY A 255 6.16 -6.59 8.26
CA GLY A 255 6.35 -7.96 7.79
C GLY A 255 5.68 -8.26 6.44
N ALA A 256 5.20 -7.24 5.72
CA ALA A 256 4.76 -7.44 4.34
C ALA A 256 5.96 -7.80 3.46
N GLN A 257 5.84 -8.92 2.74
CA GLN A 257 6.92 -9.40 1.89
C GLN A 257 6.99 -8.61 0.58
N LYS A 258 8.23 -8.35 0.11
CA LYS A 258 8.46 -7.73 -1.19
C LYS A 258 7.88 -8.64 -2.29
N ARG A 259 7.14 -8.03 -3.22
CA ARG A 259 6.44 -8.75 -4.31
C ARG A 259 7.46 -9.35 -5.28
N ALA A 260 7.49 -10.68 -5.40
CA ALA A 260 8.07 -11.33 -6.57
C ALA A 260 7.07 -11.21 -7.73
N LEU A 261 7.46 -10.59 -8.84
CA LEU A 261 6.64 -10.51 -10.07
C LEU A 261 6.55 -11.85 -10.82
N ALA A 262 6.79 -12.96 -10.12
CA ALA A 262 6.82 -14.29 -10.70
C ALA A 262 5.39 -14.78 -10.94
N GLY A 263 4.83 -14.46 -12.11
CA GLY A 263 3.58 -15.05 -12.60
C GLY A 263 2.70 -14.12 -13.44
N PHE A 264 1.66 -14.70 -14.04
CA PHE A 264 0.68 -14.00 -14.88
C PHE A 264 -0.51 -13.38 -14.10
N SER A 265 -0.51 -13.42 -12.76
CA SER A 265 -1.66 -13.01 -11.94
C SER A 265 -1.42 -11.70 -11.20
N SER A 266 -2.26 -10.70 -11.48
CA SER A 266 -2.40 -9.49 -10.65
C SER A 266 -3.30 -9.71 -9.43
N ALA A 267 -4.13 -10.77 -9.44
CA ALA A 267 -5.18 -10.98 -8.44
C ALA A 267 -4.67 -11.54 -7.09
N ASN A 268 -3.52 -12.22 -7.08
CA ASN A 268 -2.96 -12.80 -5.85
C ASN A 268 -2.07 -11.81 -5.06
N SER A 269 -1.82 -10.62 -5.59
CA SER A 269 -1.00 -9.62 -4.91
C SER A 269 -1.87 -8.80 -3.97
N MET A 270 -1.97 -9.21 -2.70
CA MET A 270 -2.65 -8.42 -1.68
C MET A 270 -1.73 -7.26 -1.21
N PRO A 271 -2.05 -5.98 -1.52
CA PRO A 271 -1.30 -4.86 -0.95
C PRO A 271 -1.48 -4.83 0.58
N HIS A 272 -0.44 -4.38 1.28
CA HIS A 272 -0.49 -4.09 2.72
C HIS A 272 -0.83 -5.29 3.61
N ALA A 273 -0.55 -6.51 3.14
CA ALA A 273 -0.69 -7.74 3.91
C ALA A 273 0.59 -7.98 4.74
N GLY A 274 0.61 -7.42 5.95
CA GLY A 274 1.66 -7.67 6.95
C GLY A 274 1.30 -8.80 7.93
N ILE A 275 2.04 -8.88 9.04
CA ILE A 275 1.83 -9.88 10.11
C ILE A 275 0.38 -9.85 10.63
N LEU A 276 -0.18 -8.65 10.79
CA LEU A 276 -1.56 -8.47 11.27
C LEU A 276 -2.61 -9.08 10.34
N TRP A 277 -2.35 -9.14 9.04
CA TRP A 277 -3.26 -9.77 8.09
C TRP A 277 -3.43 -11.26 8.37
N HIS A 278 -2.34 -11.93 8.75
CA HIS A 278 -2.32 -13.38 8.99
C HIS A 278 -2.82 -13.79 10.38
N THR A 279 -3.27 -12.83 11.20
CA THR A 279 -3.84 -13.13 12.52
C THR A 279 -5.17 -13.87 12.39
N ASN A 280 -5.44 -14.76 13.35
CA ASN A 280 -6.69 -15.53 13.37
C ASN A 280 -7.93 -14.63 13.37
N ILE A 281 -7.89 -13.51 14.10
CA ILE A 281 -9.00 -12.53 14.19
C ILE A 281 -9.40 -12.00 12.81
N VAL A 282 -8.43 -11.80 11.91
CA VAL A 282 -8.66 -11.27 10.57
C VAL A 282 -8.99 -12.40 9.59
N GLN A 283 -8.31 -13.54 9.68
CA GLN A 283 -8.49 -14.65 8.74
C GLN A 283 -9.85 -15.32 8.85
N THR A 284 -10.51 -15.26 10.01
CA THR A 284 -11.88 -15.77 10.19
C THR A 284 -12.95 -14.92 9.50
N LEU A 285 -12.63 -13.69 9.09
CA LEU A 285 -13.60 -12.74 8.54
C LEU A 285 -13.76 -12.89 7.01
N PRO A 286 -14.89 -12.42 6.44
CA PRO A 286 -15.05 -12.28 4.99
C PRO A 286 -14.01 -11.33 4.38
N PRO A 287 -13.49 -11.60 3.17
CA PRO A 287 -12.36 -10.85 2.57
C PRO A 287 -12.62 -9.35 2.43
N ASP A 288 -13.87 -8.95 2.19
CA ASP A 288 -14.26 -7.55 1.99
C ASP A 288 -14.00 -6.68 3.24
N ILE A 289 -14.18 -7.26 4.43
CA ILE A 289 -14.06 -6.56 5.71
C ILE A 289 -12.63 -6.64 6.27
N ARG A 290 -11.83 -7.62 5.83
CA ARG A 290 -10.47 -7.86 6.37
C ARG A 290 -9.60 -6.62 6.33
N LYS A 291 -9.59 -5.87 5.22
CA LYS A 291 -8.76 -4.66 5.06
C LYS A 291 -9.10 -3.60 6.11
N ASN A 292 -10.39 -3.35 6.34
CA ASN A 292 -10.86 -2.38 7.32
C ASN A 292 -10.50 -2.82 8.75
N VAL A 293 -10.62 -4.12 9.03
CA VAL A 293 -10.29 -4.68 10.35
C VAL A 293 -8.80 -4.65 10.62
N VAL A 294 -7.93 -4.93 9.64
CA VAL A 294 -6.48 -4.81 9.82
C VAL A 294 -6.08 -3.35 10.15
N LYS A 295 -6.68 -2.36 9.47
CA LYS A 295 -6.48 -0.93 9.81
C LYS A 295 -6.89 -0.63 11.25
N ILE A 296 -8.06 -1.11 11.68
CA ILE A 296 -8.54 -0.93 13.06
C ILE A 296 -7.61 -1.62 14.05
N LEU A 297 -7.20 -2.85 13.76
CA LEU A 297 -6.31 -3.66 14.60
C LEU A 297 -4.96 -2.97 14.75
N ALA A 298 -4.34 -2.49 13.67
CA ALA A 298 -3.08 -1.76 13.69
C ALA A 298 -3.14 -0.47 14.55
N ASN A 299 -4.28 0.23 14.52
CA ASN A 299 -4.49 1.39 15.41
C ASN A 299 -4.54 0.98 16.89
N LYS A 300 -5.21 -0.14 17.19
CA LYS A 300 -5.37 -0.63 18.57
C LYS A 300 -4.08 -1.25 19.11
N THR A 301 -3.30 -1.90 18.27
CA THR A 301 -1.97 -2.42 18.63
C THR A 301 -1.00 -1.30 18.93
N ALA A 302 -0.99 -0.21 18.14
CA ALA A 302 -0.17 0.96 18.43
C ALA A 302 -0.50 1.58 19.81
N LEU A 303 -1.78 1.64 20.16
CA LEU A 303 -2.23 2.14 21.46
C LEU A 303 -1.92 1.18 22.62
N ALA A 304 -1.86 -0.12 22.39
CA ALA A 304 -1.49 -1.13 23.38
C ALA A 304 0.04 -1.23 23.57
N ALA A 305 0.83 -1.04 22.50
CA ALA A 305 2.30 -1.09 22.54
C ALA A 305 2.93 0.02 23.39
N ARG A 306 2.32 1.22 23.40
CA ARG A 306 2.84 2.40 24.13
C ARG A 306 2.87 2.22 25.65
N PRO A 307 1.78 1.81 26.33
CA PRO A 307 1.81 1.56 27.78
C PRO A 307 2.68 0.35 28.13
N ASP A 308 2.76 -0.66 27.25
CA ASP A 308 3.67 -1.80 27.44
C ASP A 308 5.14 -1.35 27.41
N SER A 309 5.52 -0.47 26.48
CA SER A 309 6.88 0.09 26.42
C SER A 309 7.27 0.92 27.65
N GLN A 310 6.29 1.44 28.40
CA GLN A 310 6.51 2.22 29.62
C GLN A 310 6.27 1.39 30.89
N HIS A 311 5.91 0.11 30.76
CA HIS A 311 5.56 -0.81 31.85
C HIS A 311 4.54 -0.24 32.86
N GLN A 312 3.61 0.60 32.40
CA GLN A 312 2.64 1.28 33.29
C GLN A 312 1.45 0.40 33.68
N ALA A 313 1.13 -0.64 32.89
CA ALA A 313 -0.06 -1.46 33.08
C ALA A 313 0.25 -2.96 32.91
N PRO A 314 0.79 -3.62 33.95
CA PRO A 314 1.16 -5.04 33.89
C PRO A 314 -0.05 -6.00 33.85
N ASP A 315 -1.23 -5.55 34.26
CA ASP A 315 -2.43 -6.39 34.38
C ASP A 315 -3.04 -6.85 33.03
N GLY A 316 -2.59 -6.28 31.90
CA GLY A 316 -3.15 -6.59 30.57
C GLY A 316 -4.56 -6.05 30.32
N ASN A 317 -5.12 -5.28 31.27
CA ASN A 317 -6.50 -4.76 31.19
C ASN A 317 -6.74 -3.82 30.01
N ILE A 318 -5.73 -3.02 29.64
CA ILE A 318 -5.82 -2.12 28.48
C ILE A 318 -5.96 -2.95 27.20
N GLY A 319 -5.18 -4.03 27.07
CA GLY A 319 -5.26 -4.95 25.93
C GLY A 319 -6.64 -5.59 25.78
N LYS A 320 -7.24 -6.07 26.87
CA LYS A 320 -8.60 -6.64 26.88
C LYS A 320 -9.66 -5.61 26.42
N LEU A 321 -9.62 -4.41 26.96
CA LEU A 321 -10.53 -3.33 26.59
C LEU A 321 -10.38 -2.92 25.12
N GLN A 322 -9.14 -2.93 24.60
CA GLN A 322 -8.87 -2.66 23.19
C GLN A 322 -9.43 -3.77 22.30
N LEU A 323 -9.29 -5.04 22.71
CA LEU A 323 -9.85 -6.19 22.02
C LEU A 323 -11.39 -6.12 21.96
N GLU A 324 -12.07 -5.80 23.06
CA GLU A 324 -13.53 -5.59 23.08
C GLU A 324 -13.96 -4.53 22.07
N LYS A 325 -13.22 -3.41 21.96
CA LYS A 325 -13.48 -2.37 20.95
C LYS A 325 -13.29 -2.87 19.53
N VAL A 326 -12.31 -3.75 19.28
CA VAL A 326 -12.11 -4.38 17.97
C VAL A 326 -13.29 -5.28 17.64
N GLN A 327 -13.70 -6.15 18.56
CA GLN A 327 -14.85 -7.04 18.39
C GLN A 327 -16.14 -6.28 18.11
N TYR A 328 -16.45 -5.25 18.91
CA TYR A 328 -17.61 -4.39 18.68
C TYR A 328 -17.61 -3.76 17.29
N ARG A 329 -16.44 -3.32 16.80
CA ARG A 329 -16.34 -2.71 15.46
C ARG A 329 -16.49 -3.74 14.35
N ILE A 330 -15.97 -4.96 14.55
CA ILE A 330 -16.15 -6.08 13.63
C ILE A 330 -17.64 -6.42 13.51
N GLU A 331 -18.34 -6.57 14.64
CA GLU A 331 -19.78 -6.84 14.67
C GLU A 331 -20.57 -5.79 13.89
N LYS A 332 -20.27 -4.51 14.12
CA LYS A 332 -20.91 -3.40 13.41
C LYS A 332 -20.61 -3.37 11.91
N LEU A 333 -19.46 -3.86 11.47
CA LEU A 333 -19.12 -3.95 10.04
C LEU A 333 -19.79 -5.13 9.35
N ILE A 334 -20.08 -6.19 10.10
CA ILE A 334 -20.80 -7.36 9.61
C ILE A 334 -22.31 -7.08 9.54
N GLU A 335 -22.82 -6.19 10.40
CA GLU A 335 -24.22 -5.79 10.41
C GLU A 335 -24.63 -5.16 9.06
N PRO A 336 -25.58 -5.74 8.33
CA PRO A 336 -26.04 -5.16 7.07
C PRO A 336 -26.75 -3.82 7.32
N PRO A 337 -26.67 -2.87 6.37
CA PRO A 337 -27.40 -1.63 6.49
C PRO A 337 -28.90 -1.89 6.57
N GLN A 338 -29.60 -1.09 7.37
CA GLN A 338 -31.06 -1.16 7.45
C GLN A 338 -31.66 -0.89 6.07
N VAL A 339 -32.60 -1.74 5.65
CA VAL A 339 -33.25 -1.62 4.34
C VAL A 339 -33.94 -0.27 4.25
N LYS A 340 -33.49 0.58 3.31
CA LYS A 340 -34.13 1.87 3.04
C LYS A 340 -35.55 1.60 2.53
N ASN A 341 -36.55 2.23 3.15
CA ASN A 341 -37.93 2.14 2.68
C ASN A 341 -38.02 2.70 1.25
N ASN A 342 -38.84 2.06 0.40
CA ASN A 342 -39.10 2.54 -0.95
C ASN A 342 -39.68 3.96 -0.89
N LYS A 343 -38.86 4.95 -1.26
CA LYS A 343 -39.29 6.35 -1.31
C LYS A 343 -40.32 6.49 -2.43
N ALA A 344 -41.59 6.69 -2.05
CA ALA A 344 -42.66 6.93 -3.00
C ALA A 344 -42.30 8.11 -3.90
N LEU A 345 -42.58 7.95 -5.20
CA LEU A 345 -42.40 9.03 -6.15
C LEU A 345 -43.17 10.27 -5.67
N PRO A 346 -42.62 11.49 -5.88
CA PRO A 346 -43.36 12.69 -5.60
C PRO A 346 -44.67 12.66 -6.39
N LYS A 347 -45.77 13.07 -5.74
CA LYS A 347 -47.08 13.12 -6.40
C LYS A 347 -46.96 13.91 -7.71
N PRO A 348 -47.52 13.42 -8.84
CA PRO A 348 -47.50 14.12 -10.11
C PRO A 348 -48.39 15.37 -10.01
N LEU A 349 -47.82 16.44 -9.46
CA LEU A 349 -48.42 17.75 -9.35
C LEU A 349 -47.74 18.65 -10.38
N ASP A 350 -48.51 19.14 -11.35
CA ASP A 350 -48.01 20.09 -12.33
C ASP A 350 -47.89 21.47 -11.67
N LYS A 351 -46.76 21.69 -10.99
CA LYS A 351 -46.45 22.96 -10.35
C LYS A 351 -46.05 23.96 -11.43
N ALA A 352 -46.63 25.16 -11.39
CA ALA A 352 -46.25 26.24 -12.29
C ALA A 352 -44.71 26.42 -12.33
N SER A 353 -44.13 26.37 -13.53
CA SER A 353 -42.68 26.43 -13.70
C SER A 353 -42.10 27.75 -13.19
N LYS A 354 -40.97 27.68 -12.47
CA LYS A 354 -40.26 28.88 -12.00
C LYS A 354 -39.57 29.56 -13.20
N LYS A 355 -40.15 30.65 -13.69
CA LYS A 355 -39.55 31.48 -14.77
C LYS A 355 -38.41 32.33 -14.21
N ARG A 356 -37.19 31.80 -14.25
CA ARG A 356 -35.97 32.54 -13.87
C ARG A 356 -35.18 32.98 -15.11
N GLY A 357 -34.84 34.26 -15.17
CA GLY A 357 -33.89 34.82 -16.12
C GLY A 357 -32.55 35.05 -15.43
N GLY A 358 -31.46 34.49 -15.95
CA GLY A 358 -30.13 34.69 -15.40
C GLY A 358 -29.07 33.93 -16.18
N ARG A 359 -27.81 34.39 -16.17
CA ARG A 359 -26.71 33.82 -16.99
C ARG A 359 -26.51 32.31 -16.75
N ARG A 360 -26.51 31.87 -15.48
CA ARG A 360 -26.38 30.45 -15.12
C ARG A 360 -27.56 29.62 -15.63
N VAL A 361 -28.79 30.11 -15.43
CA VAL A 361 -30.03 29.43 -15.88
C VAL A 361 -30.10 29.39 -17.40
N ARG A 362 -29.69 30.47 -18.09
CA ARG A 362 -29.61 30.52 -19.56
C ARG A 362 -28.60 29.50 -20.08
N LYS A 363 -27.40 29.45 -19.50
CA LYS A 363 -26.37 28.46 -19.86
C LYS A 363 -26.80 27.01 -19.58
N MET A 364 -27.54 26.76 -18.50
CA MET A 364 -28.11 25.43 -18.21
C MET A 364 -29.20 25.04 -19.23
N LYS A 365 -30.11 25.97 -19.55
CA LYS A 365 -31.14 25.78 -20.60
C LYS A 365 -30.52 25.60 -21.98
N GLU A 366 -29.44 26.32 -22.29
CA GLU A 366 -28.67 26.17 -23.53
C GLU A 366 -27.97 24.80 -23.60
N ARG A 367 -27.51 24.23 -22.47
CA ARG A 367 -26.88 22.90 -22.41
C ARG A 367 -27.88 21.76 -22.62
N LEU A 368 -29.09 21.88 -22.07
CA LEU A 368 -30.13 20.85 -22.17
C LEU A 368 -31.06 21.04 -23.38
N GLY A 369 -31.06 22.25 -23.97
CA GLY A 369 -31.89 22.57 -25.11
C GLY A 369 -31.39 21.92 -26.39
N MET A 370 -32.33 21.67 -27.32
CA MET A 370 -31.97 21.23 -28.68
C MET A 370 -31.10 22.27 -29.36
N THR A 371 -30.03 21.83 -30.02
CA THR A 371 -29.17 22.71 -30.82
C THR A 371 -29.93 23.25 -32.02
N ASP A 372 -29.50 24.40 -32.54
CA ASP A 372 -30.15 25.00 -33.71
C ASP A 372 -29.96 24.14 -34.97
N MET A 373 -28.87 23.38 -35.05
CA MET A 373 -28.67 22.32 -36.04
C MET A 373 -29.77 21.26 -35.96
N ARG A 374 -30.06 20.75 -34.75
CA ARG A 374 -31.10 19.73 -34.57
C ARG A 374 -32.50 20.32 -34.79
N LYS A 375 -32.75 21.58 -34.43
CA LYS A 375 -34.00 22.27 -34.74
C LYS A 375 -34.24 22.43 -36.24
N LYS A 376 -33.20 22.69 -37.04
CA LYS A 376 -33.30 22.75 -38.51
C LYS A 376 -33.48 21.36 -39.13
N ALA A 377 -32.79 20.36 -38.60
CA ALA A 377 -32.99 18.97 -39.02
C ALA A 377 -34.41 18.47 -38.73
N ASN A 378 -35.02 18.90 -37.63
CA ASN A 378 -36.41 18.56 -37.29
C ASN A 378 -37.46 19.36 -38.08
N ARG A 379 -37.06 20.29 -38.97
CA ARG A 379 -37.99 21.00 -39.85
C ARG A 379 -38.01 20.31 -41.21
N MET A 380 -39.19 19.90 -41.63
CA MET A 380 -39.42 19.22 -42.90
C MET A 380 -40.05 20.18 -43.90
N ASN A 381 -39.66 20.10 -45.16
CA ASN A 381 -40.35 20.82 -46.23
C ASN A 381 -41.56 20.01 -46.69
N PHE A 382 -42.74 20.64 -46.69
CA PHE A 382 -43.95 19.97 -47.15
C PHE A 382 -43.90 19.80 -48.67
N GLY A 383 -44.09 18.56 -49.15
CA GLY A 383 -44.15 18.24 -50.57
C GLY A 383 -42.81 17.95 -51.26
N GLU A 384 -41.69 17.98 -50.52
CA GLU A 384 -40.36 17.60 -51.02
C GLU A 384 -39.95 16.24 -50.42
N LEU A 385 -39.39 15.35 -51.25
CA LEU A 385 -38.82 14.08 -50.79
C LEU A 385 -37.46 14.35 -50.12
N GLU A 386 -37.28 13.84 -48.90
CA GLU A 386 -36.02 13.99 -48.18
C GLU A 386 -35.01 12.91 -48.58
N GLU A 387 -33.74 13.30 -48.58
CA GLU A 387 -32.63 12.37 -48.71
C GLU A 387 -32.23 11.88 -47.32
N ASP A 388 -32.43 10.58 -47.06
CA ASP A 388 -31.90 9.94 -45.86
C ASP A 388 -30.38 9.78 -46.01
N ILE A 389 -29.62 10.25 -45.02
CA ILE A 389 -28.22 9.84 -44.91
C ILE A 389 -28.23 8.40 -44.40
N MET A 390 -27.86 7.49 -45.29
CA MET A 390 -27.83 6.06 -44.97
C MET A 390 -26.73 5.78 -43.94
N GLN A 391 -27.16 5.44 -42.73
CA GLN A 391 -26.36 4.72 -41.76
C GLN A 391 -26.95 3.31 -41.63
N GLU A 392 -26.10 2.30 -41.47
CA GLU A 392 -26.37 0.87 -41.73
C GLU A 392 -27.69 0.29 -41.17
N ARG A 393 -28.33 0.90 -40.15
CA ARG A 393 -29.62 0.46 -39.59
C ARG A 393 -30.64 1.54 -39.26
N LEU A 394 -30.32 2.83 -39.38
CA LEU A 394 -31.27 3.91 -39.11
C LEU A 394 -30.96 5.11 -40.02
N GLY A 395 -31.88 5.41 -40.93
CA GLY A 395 -31.83 6.64 -41.73
C GLY A 395 -32.09 7.83 -40.82
N TYR A 396 -31.23 8.86 -40.93
CA TYR A 396 -31.49 10.15 -40.30
C TYR A 396 -31.81 11.17 -41.40
N GLY A 397 -33.05 11.66 -41.38
CA GLY A 397 -33.49 12.78 -42.20
C GLY A 397 -32.74 14.06 -41.82
N VAL A 398 -32.26 14.77 -42.83
CA VAL A 398 -31.50 16.02 -42.67
C VAL A 398 -32.43 17.23 -42.66
N GLY A 399 -33.71 17.07 -43.04
CA GLY A 399 -34.69 18.14 -43.09
C GLY A 399 -34.17 19.39 -43.81
N GLN A 400 -34.52 20.56 -43.28
CA GLN A 400 -34.06 21.86 -43.78
C GLN A 400 -32.58 22.19 -43.49
N LEU A 401 -31.79 21.28 -42.91
CA LEU A 401 -30.36 21.55 -42.68
C LEU A 401 -29.57 21.63 -44.00
N LYS A 402 -30.04 20.96 -45.06
CA LYS A 402 -29.50 21.05 -46.42
C LYS A 402 -30.13 22.25 -47.14
N GLN A 403 -29.55 23.44 -47.02
CA GLN A 403 -29.95 24.60 -47.84
C GLN A 403 -29.08 24.70 -49.10
N GLY A 404 -29.59 24.10 -50.18
CA GLY A 404 -29.03 24.10 -51.53
C GLY A 404 -29.85 23.13 -52.40
N GLY A 405 -29.90 23.36 -53.72
CA GLY A 405 -30.61 22.45 -54.63
C GLY A 405 -30.12 20.99 -54.48
N PRO A 406 -30.91 20.00 -54.92
CA PRO A 406 -30.66 18.57 -54.69
C PRO A 406 -29.24 18.11 -55.12
N SER A 407 -28.61 18.80 -56.07
CA SER A 407 -27.28 18.49 -56.61
C SER A 407 -26.08 18.99 -55.80
N THR A 408 -26.23 19.95 -54.88
CA THR A 408 -25.09 20.44 -54.08
C THR A 408 -25.06 19.72 -52.74
N GLY A 409 -24.37 18.59 -52.66
CA GLY A 409 -24.21 17.75 -51.44
C GLY A 409 -23.43 18.39 -50.28
N ARG A 410 -23.33 19.72 -50.21
CA ARG A 410 -22.61 20.44 -49.16
C ARG A 410 -23.58 20.91 -48.09
N ILE A 411 -23.57 20.24 -46.94
CA ILE A 411 -24.15 20.77 -45.70
C ILE A 411 -23.35 22.04 -45.38
N ARG A 412 -24.00 23.21 -45.32
CA ARG A 412 -23.32 24.38 -44.76
C ARG A 412 -22.93 24.01 -43.35
N MET A 413 -21.62 24.03 -43.06
CA MET A 413 -21.05 23.85 -41.73
C MET A 413 -21.79 24.75 -40.75
N GLY A 414 -22.85 24.24 -40.12
CA GLY A 414 -23.35 24.86 -38.92
C GLY A 414 -22.21 24.76 -37.93
N VAL A 415 -21.78 25.91 -37.42
CA VAL A 415 -20.72 26.01 -36.42
C VAL A 415 -20.95 24.90 -35.40
N VAL A 416 -20.01 23.95 -35.30
CA VAL A 416 -20.13 22.83 -34.36
C VAL A 416 -20.26 23.45 -32.99
N ASP A 417 -21.47 23.35 -32.42
CA ASP A 417 -21.81 24.05 -31.19
C ASP A 417 -20.92 23.46 -30.10
N GLU A 418 -20.02 24.24 -29.49
CA GLU A 418 -19.13 23.76 -28.41
C GLU A 418 -19.90 23.14 -27.23
N LYS A 419 -21.22 23.42 -27.18
CA LYS A 419 -22.21 22.87 -26.25
C LYS A 419 -22.40 21.35 -26.37
N THR A 420 -22.23 20.76 -27.56
CA THR A 420 -22.42 19.32 -27.79
C THR A 420 -21.18 18.49 -27.51
N ARG A 421 -20.04 19.14 -27.20
CA ARG A 421 -18.86 18.43 -26.74
C ARG A 421 -19.19 17.76 -25.40
N VAL A 422 -19.16 16.43 -25.39
CA VAL A 422 -19.37 15.63 -24.18
C VAL A 422 -18.31 16.03 -23.17
N LYS A 423 -18.74 16.57 -22.03
CA LYS A 423 -17.86 16.89 -20.91
C LYS A 423 -17.92 15.73 -19.92
N MET A 424 -16.76 15.30 -19.48
CA MET A 424 -16.61 14.29 -18.42
C MET A 424 -17.26 14.80 -17.13
N SER A 425 -17.80 13.91 -16.29
CA SER A 425 -18.28 14.30 -14.95
C SER A 425 -17.11 14.83 -14.12
N LYS A 426 -17.38 15.61 -13.06
CA LYS A 426 -16.31 16.09 -12.18
C LYS A 426 -15.57 14.92 -11.52
N THR A 427 -16.28 13.86 -11.16
CA THR A 427 -15.71 12.62 -10.61
C THR A 427 -14.77 11.97 -11.62
N LEU A 428 -15.22 11.78 -12.86
CA LEU A 428 -14.41 11.20 -13.93
C LEU A 428 -13.22 12.08 -14.34
N GLN A 429 -13.37 13.41 -14.29
CA GLN A 429 -12.25 14.34 -14.49
C GLN A 429 -11.21 14.16 -13.38
N ARG A 430 -11.63 14.11 -12.11
CA ARG A 430 -10.75 13.89 -10.96
C ARG A 430 -10.06 12.53 -11.04
N THR A 431 -10.76 11.46 -11.41
CA THR A 431 -10.14 10.13 -11.53
C THR A 431 -9.13 10.09 -12.68
N MET A 432 -9.46 10.66 -13.83
CA MET A 432 -8.53 10.76 -14.97
C MET A 432 -7.31 11.66 -14.66
N GLU A 433 -7.49 12.74 -13.92
CA GLU A 433 -6.40 13.63 -13.50
C GLU A 433 -5.47 12.95 -12.48
N LYS A 434 -6.03 12.19 -11.52
CA LYS A 434 -5.25 11.34 -10.61
C LYS A 434 -4.46 10.28 -11.39
N GLN A 435 -5.07 9.61 -12.37
CA GLN A 435 -4.38 8.62 -13.19
C GLN A 435 -3.28 9.24 -14.05
N LYS A 436 -3.46 10.47 -14.56
CA LYS A 436 -2.39 11.21 -15.25
C LYS A 436 -1.23 11.60 -14.34
N GLY A 437 -1.50 11.87 -13.06
CA GLY A 437 -0.45 12.09 -12.06
C GLY A 437 0.37 10.84 -11.72
N ILE A 438 -0.22 9.66 -11.90
CA ILE A 438 0.39 8.34 -11.60
C ILE A 438 0.99 7.70 -12.87
N GLY A 439 0.56 8.12 -14.07
CA GLY A 439 0.93 7.57 -15.37
C GLY A 439 2.33 7.95 -15.88
N GLY A 440 3.35 7.83 -15.04
CA GLY A 440 4.76 7.88 -15.43
C GLY A 440 5.31 6.49 -15.71
N GLY A 441 5.38 6.10 -16.99
CA GLY A 441 6.02 4.84 -17.40
C GLY A 441 7.55 4.91 -17.29
N THR A 442 8.08 4.00 -16.45
CA THR A 442 9.39 3.32 -16.55
C THR A 442 10.67 4.16 -16.70
N SER A 443 11.22 4.59 -15.56
CA SER A 443 12.67 4.57 -15.28
C SER A 443 13.01 4.29 -13.81
N ILE A 444 12.02 3.93 -12.99
CA ILE A 444 12.15 3.76 -11.53
C ILE A 444 12.07 2.28 -11.20
N ARG A 445 13.06 1.49 -11.63
CA ARG A 445 13.28 0.15 -11.05
C ARG A 445 14.71 -0.16 -10.62
N SER A 446 15.64 0.75 -10.85
CA SER A 446 16.97 0.65 -10.24
C SER A 446 17.47 2.02 -9.84
N LYS A 447 17.52 2.24 -8.52
CA LYS A 447 18.31 3.27 -7.84
C LYS A 447 17.91 4.72 -8.14
N VAL A 448 17.16 5.36 -7.24
CA VAL A 448 17.07 6.82 -7.19
C VAL A 448 16.92 7.32 -5.74
N SER A 449 17.96 8.01 -5.27
CA SER A 449 17.93 8.92 -4.12
C SER A 449 16.85 9.98 -4.28
N GLY A 450 16.23 10.39 -3.17
CA GLY A 450 15.04 11.27 -3.08
C GLY A 450 15.15 12.70 -3.63
N THR A 451 15.98 12.97 -4.64
CA THR A 451 16.11 14.27 -5.32
C THR A 451 15.98 14.20 -6.85
N ALA A 452 15.77 13.03 -7.47
CA ALA A 452 15.61 12.99 -8.93
C ALA A 452 14.13 13.11 -9.35
N SER A 453 13.84 14.17 -10.10
CA SER A 453 12.56 14.45 -10.76
C SER A 453 12.18 13.34 -11.76
N SER A 454 10.91 12.93 -11.79
CA SER A 454 10.37 12.01 -12.79
C SER A 454 10.21 12.72 -14.14
N VAL A 455 10.72 12.08 -15.20
CA VAL A 455 10.63 12.56 -16.58
C VAL A 455 9.37 11.97 -17.21
N SER A 456 8.44 12.81 -17.68
CA SER A 456 7.23 12.37 -18.36
C SER A 456 7.35 12.59 -19.87
N PHE A 457 7.11 11.54 -20.65
CA PHE A 457 7.08 11.61 -22.11
C PHE A 457 5.64 11.87 -22.57
N THR A 458 5.35 13.06 -23.10
CA THR A 458 4.05 13.32 -23.75
C THR A 458 4.22 13.36 -25.28
N PRO A 459 3.28 12.79 -26.05
CA PRO A 459 3.42 12.68 -27.51
C PRO A 459 3.29 14.02 -28.25
N VAL A 460 3.00 15.13 -27.55
CA VAL A 460 2.75 16.44 -28.17
C VAL A 460 3.87 17.46 -27.89
N GLN A 461 4.62 17.33 -26.78
CA GLN A 461 5.59 18.36 -26.37
C GLN A 461 7.00 17.84 -25.99
N GLY A 462 7.26 16.52 -26.06
CA GLY A 462 8.59 15.96 -25.78
C GLY A 462 8.88 15.75 -24.28
N LEU A 463 10.17 15.67 -23.93
CA LEU A 463 10.68 15.41 -22.58
C LEU A 463 10.39 16.58 -21.64
N GLU A 464 9.41 16.44 -20.75
CA GLU A 464 9.20 17.39 -19.65
C GLU A 464 9.69 16.80 -18.33
N ILE A 465 10.52 17.58 -17.62
CA ILE A 465 10.96 17.32 -16.26
C ILE A 465 9.90 17.92 -15.33
N VAL A 466 9.09 17.08 -14.68
CA VAL A 466 8.10 17.57 -13.71
C VAL A 466 8.78 17.64 -12.35
N ASN A 467 9.01 18.86 -11.87
CA ASN A 467 9.45 19.09 -10.48
C ASN A 467 8.24 18.95 -9.55
N PRO A 468 8.16 17.93 -8.68
CA PRO A 468 7.02 17.73 -7.78
C PRO A 468 6.87 18.85 -6.73
N ASN A 469 7.92 19.65 -6.52
CA ASN A 469 7.89 20.81 -5.62
C ASN A 469 7.25 22.06 -6.24
N ILE A 470 7.13 22.17 -7.56
CA ILE A 470 6.47 23.34 -8.20
C ILE A 470 4.97 23.35 -7.88
N LYS A 471 4.37 22.19 -7.57
CA LYS A 471 2.98 22.12 -7.09
C LYS A 471 2.78 22.64 -5.66
N LYS A 472 3.83 22.94 -4.89
CA LYS A 472 3.68 23.59 -3.59
C LYS A 472 3.54 25.12 -3.68
N ASP A 473 3.81 25.72 -4.83
CA ASP A 473 3.75 27.19 -5.00
C ASP A 473 2.51 27.70 -5.76
N ASP A 474 1.64 26.81 -6.26
CA ASP A 474 0.35 27.19 -6.87
C ASP A 474 -0.87 27.00 -5.92
N ASP A 475 -0.62 26.70 -4.64
CA ASP A 475 -1.65 26.63 -3.58
C ASP A 475 -1.66 27.88 -2.67
N SER A 476 -1.15 29.02 -3.13
CA SER A 476 -1.40 30.33 -2.49
C SER A 476 -2.71 30.99 -2.95
N GLY A 477 -3.71 30.18 -3.31
CA GLY A 477 -5.02 30.60 -3.79
C GLY A 477 -6.14 29.97 -2.98
N THR A 478 -6.32 30.46 -1.76
CA THR A 478 -7.39 30.12 -0.80
C THR A 478 -8.73 29.78 -1.48
N LYS A 479 -9.14 28.51 -1.45
CA LYS A 479 -10.54 28.10 -1.67
C LYS A 479 -11.39 28.35 -0.41
N SER A 480 -11.36 29.58 0.09
CA SER A 480 -12.29 30.09 1.10
C SER A 480 -13.03 31.26 0.47
N THR A 481 -14.32 31.09 0.20
CA THR A 481 -15.20 32.16 -0.30
C THR A 481 -15.56 33.19 0.77
N TYR A 482 -15.04 33.05 2.00
CA TYR A 482 -15.40 33.91 3.14
C TYR A 482 -14.35 34.96 3.50
N PHE A 483 -13.10 34.82 3.07
CA PHE A 483 -12.05 35.81 3.35
C PHE A 483 -11.20 36.03 2.11
N SER A 484 -11.43 37.12 1.36
CA SER A 484 -10.53 37.53 0.28
C SER A 484 -9.43 38.45 0.82
N SER A 485 -8.20 38.20 0.39
CA SER A 485 -7.01 39.01 0.70
C SER A 485 -7.07 40.45 0.17
N THR A 486 -8.08 40.77 -0.66
CA THR A 486 -8.32 42.09 -1.24
C THR A 486 -9.29 42.97 -0.46
N SER A 487 -9.90 42.46 0.62
CA SER A 487 -10.83 43.24 1.45
C SER A 487 -10.19 43.59 2.80
N SER A 488 -9.96 44.88 3.06
CA SER A 488 -9.47 45.37 4.35
C SER A 488 -10.62 45.52 5.35
N PHE A 489 -10.42 45.06 6.59
CA PHE A 489 -11.39 45.24 7.68
C PHE A 489 -11.46 46.71 8.12
N LEU A 490 -12.66 47.30 8.08
CA LEU A 490 -12.95 48.58 8.71
C LEU A 490 -13.28 48.36 10.19
N ASN A 491 -12.42 48.86 11.08
CA ASN A 491 -12.67 48.87 12.51
C ASN A 491 -13.73 49.93 12.83
N ILE A 492 -14.99 49.52 12.98
CA ILE A 492 -16.08 50.41 13.41
C ILE A 492 -15.87 50.71 14.90
N ARG A 493 -15.42 51.92 15.22
CA ARG A 493 -15.35 52.43 16.60
C ARG A 493 -16.76 52.41 17.19
N ARG A 494 -17.03 51.49 18.14
CA ARG A 494 -18.23 51.54 18.96
C ARG A 494 -18.20 52.85 19.79
N PRO A 495 -19.29 53.62 19.86
CA PRO A 495 -19.34 54.78 20.74
C PRO A 495 -19.15 54.32 22.19
N LYS A 496 -18.31 55.04 22.94
CA LYS A 496 -18.08 54.78 24.37
C LYS A 496 -19.43 54.80 25.09
N ALA A 497 -19.66 53.79 25.94
CA ALA A 497 -20.74 53.85 26.91
C ALA A 497 -20.57 55.16 27.70
N LYS A 498 -21.65 55.92 27.83
CA LYS A 498 -21.68 57.08 28.71
C LYS A 498 -21.59 56.54 30.13
N ASP A 499 -20.45 56.77 30.77
CA ASP A 499 -20.32 56.64 32.21
C ASP A 499 -21.18 57.74 32.86
N GLU A 500 -22.15 57.27 33.67
CA GLU A 500 -22.74 57.85 34.89
C GLU A 500 -23.29 59.29 34.86
N ILE A 501 -24.58 59.46 35.18
CA ILE A 501 -25.10 59.96 36.48
C ILE A 501 -26.51 59.41 36.69
#